data_AF-A0A0S8HVX7-F1
#
_entry.id   AF-A0A0S8HVX7-F1
#
_cell.length_a   1.000
_cell.length_b   1.000
_cell.length_c   1.000
_cell.angle_alpha   90.00
_cell.angle_beta   90.00
_cell.angle_gamma   90.00
#
_symmetry.space_group_name_H-M   'P 1'
#
loop_
_entity.id
_entity.type
_entity.pdbx_description
1 polymer ?
#
loop_
_entity_poly.entity_id
_entity_poly.type
_entity_poly.pdbx_seq_one_letter_code
_entity_poly.pdbx_strand_id
1 'polypeptide(L)'
;MDIIKDLEELAEIISIAIAREKSSVEYYTKAFRKARTETARRVFSLLIEQEKGHEAKLRGQLHEINSEIEIERLKAKKKRSPRTSQE
;
A
#
# COMPACT_ATOMS: atom_id res chain seq x y z
N MET A 1 -22.39 -8.39 -4.05
CA MET A 1 -21.07 -7.87 -3.62
C MET A 1 -20.60 -6.91 -4.69
N ASP A 2 -20.19 -5.71 -4.28
CA ASP A 2 -19.66 -4.69 -5.19
C ASP A 2 -18.14 -4.78 -5.15
N ILE A 3 -17.58 -5.52 -6.12
CA ILE A 3 -16.15 -5.84 -6.15
C ILE A 3 -15.26 -4.59 -6.21
N ILE A 4 -15.73 -3.50 -6.81
CA ILE A 4 -14.98 -2.24 -6.87
C ILE A 4 -14.88 -1.63 -5.48
N LYS A 5 -16.00 -1.63 -4.74
CA LYS A 5 -16.04 -1.14 -3.36
C LYS A 5 -15.12 -1.95 -2.45
N ASP A 6 -15.16 -3.28 -2.56
CA ASP A 6 -14.31 -4.16 -1.75
C ASP A 6 -12.81 -3.91 -2.02
N LEU A 7 -12.43 -3.66 -3.28
CA LEU A 7 -11.05 -3.31 -3.66
C LEU A 7 -10.64 -1.92 -3.17
N GLU A 8 -11.55 -0.94 -3.19
CA GLU A 8 -11.30 0.41 -2.66
C GLU A 8 -11.08 0.38 -1.13
N GLU A 9 -11.90 -0.38 -0.40
CA GLU A 9 -11.72 -0.60 1.05
C GLU A 9 -10.37 -1.27 1.34
N LEU A 10 -9.97 -2.26 0.54
CA LEU A 10 -8.66 -2.91 0.67
C LEU A 10 -7.51 -1.92 0.38
N ALA A 11 -7.63 -1.07 -0.64
CA ALA A 11 -6.63 -0.06 -0.97
C ALA A 11 -6.44 0.95 0.19
N GLU A 12 -7.53 1.31 0.88
CA GLU A 12 -7.49 2.18 2.05
C GLU A 12 -6.74 1.52 3.21
N ILE A 13 -7.03 0.25 3.50
CA ILE A 13 -6.33 -0.52 4.55
C ILE A 13 -4.83 -0.59 4.28
N ILE A 14 -4.44 -0.88 3.03
CA ILE A 14 -3.02 -0.92 2.64
C ILE A 14 -2.37 0.47 2.76
N SER A 15 -3.09 1.54 2.43
CA SER A 15 -2.60 2.91 2.58
C SER A 15 -2.34 3.28 4.05
N ILE A 16 -3.22 2.84 4.96
CA ILE A 16 -3.03 2.97 6.41
C ILE A 16 -1.80 2.18 6.87
N ALA A 17 -1.60 0.96 6.37
CA ALA A 17 -0.43 0.15 6.69
C ALA A 17 0.87 0.83 6.23
N ILE A 18 0.92 1.41 5.03
CA ILE A 18 2.08 2.18 4.54
C ILE A 18 2.39 3.37 5.47
N ALA A 19 1.37 4.09 5.93
CA ALA A 19 1.56 5.21 6.86
C ALA A 19 2.14 4.73 8.21
N ARG A 20 1.74 3.54 8.67
CA ARG A 20 2.32 2.92 9.86
C ARG A 20 3.79 2.56 9.67
N GLU A 21 4.18 1.95 8.55
CA GLU A 21 5.59 1.62 8.30
C GLU A 21 6.48 2.86 8.28
N LYS A 22 6.02 3.95 7.65
CA LYS A 22 6.74 5.23 7.69
C LYS A 22 6.91 5.77 9.10
N SER A 23 5.86 5.68 9.91
CA SER A 23 5.90 6.09 11.31
C SER A 23 6.89 5.25 12.12
N SER A 24 6.96 3.94 11.87
CA SER A 24 7.94 3.03 12.47
C SER A 24 9.37 3.38 12.05
N VAL A 25 9.62 3.65 10.77
CA VAL A 25 10.93 4.11 10.27
C VAL A 25 11.37 5.38 11.00
N GLU A 26 10.49 6.38 11.13
CA GLU A 26 10.80 7.61 11.85
C GLU A 26 11.09 7.35 13.34
N TYR A 27 10.29 6.48 13.97
CA TYR A 27 10.45 6.12 15.37
C TYR A 27 11.81 5.45 15.61
N TYR A 28 12.15 4.41 14.84
CA TYR A 28 13.42 3.71 14.99
C TYR A 28 14.60 4.58 14.58
N THR A 29 14.45 5.48 13.62
CA THR A 29 15.49 6.47 13.29
C THR A 29 15.77 7.40 14.47
N LYS A 30 14.73 7.87 15.18
CA LYS A 30 14.89 8.67 16.40
C LYS A 30 15.56 7.86 17.51
N ALA A 31 15.20 6.58 17.66
CA ALA A 31 15.80 5.68 18.65
C ALA A 31 17.29 5.38 18.34
N PHE A 32 17.62 5.10 17.07
CA PHE A 32 18.99 4.92 16.58
C PHE A 32 19.89 6.11 16.95
N ARG A 33 19.40 7.35 16.72
CA ARG A 33 20.14 8.58 17.03
C ARG A 33 20.38 8.79 18.53
N LYS A 34 19.52 8.23 19.39
CA LYS A 34 19.62 8.34 20.86
C LYS A 34 20.37 7.16 21.49
N ALA A 35 20.62 6.09 20.74
CA ALA A 35 21.25 4.88 21.24
C ALA A 35 22.71 5.13 21.64
N ARG A 36 23.05 4.76 22.88
CA ARG A 36 24.39 4.97 23.47
C ARG A 36 25.38 3.85 23.14
N THR A 37 24.88 2.67 22.79
CA THR A 37 25.71 1.50 22.48
C THR A 37 25.62 1.15 21.00
N GLU A 38 26.70 0.58 20.49
CA GLU A 38 26.77 0.13 19.10
C GLU A 38 25.81 -1.03 18.82
N THR A 39 25.63 -1.94 19.77
CA THR A 39 24.66 -3.03 19.69
C THR A 39 23.24 -2.50 19.49
N ALA A 40 22.82 -1.49 20.27
CA ALA A 40 21.49 -0.90 20.12
C ALA A 40 21.33 -0.18 18.78
N ARG A 41 22.37 0.54 18.31
CA ARG A 41 22.36 1.15 16.97
C ARG A 41 22.18 0.12 15.86
N ARG A 42 22.88 -1.02 15.93
CA ARG A 42 22.72 -2.10 14.94
C ARG A 42 21.30 -2.66 14.92
N VAL A 43 20.69 -2.88 16.07
CA VAL A 43 19.30 -3.35 16.16
C VAL A 43 18.34 -2.35 15.52
N PHE A 44 18.42 -1.06 15.88
CA PHE A 44 17.55 -0.05 15.26
C PHE A 44 17.80 0.12 13.76
N SER A 45 19.06 0.01 13.31
CA SER A 45 19.38 0.03 11.88
C SER A 45 18.72 -1.14 11.13
N LEU A 46 18.74 -2.34 11.70
CA LEU A 46 18.07 -3.50 11.11
C LEU A 46 16.56 -3.27 11.01
N LEU A 47 15.93 -2.78 12.08
CA LEU A 47 14.50 -2.48 12.11
C LEU A 47 14.13 -1.43 11.06
N ILE A 48 14.91 -0.34 10.93
CA ILE A 48 14.68 0.69 9.91
C ILE A 48 14.65 0.09 8.50
N GLU A 49 15.61 -0.78 8.17
CA GLU A 49 15.67 -1.40 6.84
C GLU A 49 14.55 -2.43 6.63
N GLN A 50 14.13 -3.15 7.68
CA GLN A 50 12.97 -4.03 7.63
C GLN A 50 11.68 -3.27 7.32
N GLU A 51 11.40 -2.17 8.03
CA GLU A 51 10.17 -1.41 7.79
C GLU A 51 10.17 -0.71 6.42
N LYS A 52 11.33 -0.27 5.91
CA LYS A 52 11.43 0.19 4.51
C LYS A 52 11.09 -0.91 3.51
N GLY A 53 11.54 -2.13 3.77
CA GLY A 53 11.19 -3.30 2.97
C GLY A 53 9.69 -3.61 3.00
N HIS A 54 9.07 -3.53 4.18
CA HIS A 54 7.62 -3.66 4.34
C HIS A 54 6.87 -2.56 3.59
N GLU A 55 7.28 -1.30 3.73
CA GLU A 55 6.69 -0.17 3.00
C GLU A 55 6.74 -0.39 1.48
N ALA A 56 7.90 -0.82 0.96
CA ALA A 56 8.07 -1.10 -0.47
C ALA A 56 7.12 -2.21 -0.97
N LYS A 57 6.99 -3.29 -0.20
CA LYS A 57 6.07 -4.40 -0.52
C LYS A 57 4.62 -3.94 -0.53
N LEU A 58 4.18 -3.20 0.49
CA LEU A 58 2.82 -2.67 0.58
C LEU A 58 2.50 -1.73 -0.58
N ARG A 59 3.48 -0.91 -1.03
CA ARG A 59 3.32 -0.06 -2.21
C ARG A 59 3.13 -0.85 -3.49
N GLY A 60 3.83 -1.96 -3.65
CA GLY A 60 3.62 -2.89 -4.77
C GLY A 60 2.19 -3.43 -4.77
N GLN A 61 1.71 -3.91 -3.62
CA GLN A 61 0.34 -4.42 -3.49
C GLN A 61 -0.71 -3.33 -3.76
N LEU A 62 -0.50 -2.11 -3.24
CA LEU A 62 -1.39 -0.98 -3.51
C LEU A 62 -1.44 -0.63 -5.00
N HIS A 63 -0.31 -0.72 -5.69
CA HIS A 63 -0.27 -0.51 -7.14
C HIS A 63 -1.10 -1.55 -7.89
N GLU A 64 -0.93 -2.83 -7.56
CA GLU A 64 -1.70 -3.93 -8.16
C GLU A 64 -3.21 -3.78 -7.92
N ILE A 65 -3.63 -3.46 -6.69
CA ILE A 65 -5.04 -3.22 -6.34
C ILE A 65 -5.62 -2.07 -7.17
N ASN A 66 -4.89 -0.95 -7.28
CA ASN A 66 -5.35 0.19 -8.07
C ASN A 66 -5.46 -0.14 -9.57
N SER A 67 -4.55 -0.95 -10.11
CA SER A 67 -4.66 -1.46 -11.47
C SER A 67 -5.91 -2.33 -11.66
N GLU A 68 -6.23 -3.21 -10.71
CA GLU A 68 -7.43 -4.05 -10.77
C GLU A 68 -8.72 -3.21 -10.71
N ILE A 69 -8.76 -2.19 -9.85
CA ILE A 69 -9.88 -1.24 -9.77
C ILE A 69 -10.12 -0.58 -11.13
N GLU A 70 -9.08 -0.13 -11.82
CA GLU A 70 -9.22 0.50 -13.13
C GLU A 70 -9.74 -0.50 -14.18
N ILE A 71 -9.25 -1.74 -14.16
CA ILE A 71 -9.72 -2.82 -15.03
C ILE A 71 -11.22 -3.06 -14.83
N GLU A 72 -11.69 -3.19 -13.58
CA GLU A 72 -13.10 -3.42 -13.26
C GLU A 72 -13.98 -2.23 -13.67
N ARG A 73 -13.51 -0.99 -13.48
CA ARG A 73 -14.19 0.22 -13.96
C ARG A 73 -14.32 0.23 -15.49
N LEU A 74 -13.28 -0.16 -16.22
CA LEU A 74 -13.32 -0.25 -17.68
C LEU A 74 -14.29 -1.34 -18.17
N LYS A 75 -14.32 -2.51 -17.52
CA LYS A 75 -15.29 -3.57 -17.82
C LYS A 75 -16.73 -3.09 -17.59
N ALA A 76 -16.98 -2.40 -16.48
CA ALA A 76 -18.29 -1.84 -16.15
C ALA A 76 -18.76 -0.80 -17.19
N LYS A 77 -17.86 0.07 -17.67
CA LYS A 77 -18.14 1.05 -18.73
C LYS A 77 -18.50 0.36 -20.06
N LYS A 78 -17.75 -0.67 -20.47
CA LYS A 78 -18.02 -1.43 -21.70
C LYS A 78 -19.38 -2.15 -21.66
N LYS A 79 -19.75 -2.73 -20.51
CA LYS A 79 -21.05 -3.40 -20.34
C LYS A 79 -22.25 -2.44 -20.39
N ARG A 80 -22.04 -1.17 -20.03
CA ARG A 80 -23.05 -0.10 -20.07
C ARG A 80 -23.24 0.55 -21.45
N SER A 81 -22.43 0.19 -22.45
CA SER A 81 -22.63 0.58 -23.84
C SER A 81 -23.09 -0.62 -24.69
N PRO A 82 -24.34 -1.10 -24.54
CA PRO A 82 -24.96 -1.90 -25.58
C PRO A 82 -25.30 -0.98 -26.78
N ARG A 83 -25.05 -1.50 -27.99
CA ARG A 83 -25.34 -0.87 -29.27
C ARG A 83 -26.70 -0.17 -29.30
N THR A 84 -26.70 1.15 -29.48
CA THR A 84 -27.75 1.80 -30.26
C THR A 84 -27.33 1.69 -31.71
N SER A 85 -27.95 0.78 -32.48
CA SER A 85 -28.29 0.90 -33.90
C SER A 85 -28.48 -0.49 -34.53
N GLN A 86 -29.51 -0.55 -35.37
CA GLN A 86 -29.95 -1.61 -36.28
C GLN A 86 -30.94 -2.58 -35.61
N GLU A 87 -32.24 -2.56 -35.90
CA GLU A 87 -32.97 -2.17 -37.13
C GLU A 87 -34.25 -1.36 -36.85
#